data_AF-K1TCX5-F1
#
_entry.id   AF-K1TCX5-F1
#
_cell.length_a   1.000
_cell.length_b   1.000
_cell.length_c   1.000
_cell.angle_alpha   90.00
_cell.angle_beta   90.00
_cell.angle_gamma   90.00
#
_symmetry.space_group_name_H-M   'P 1'
#
loop_
_entity.id
_entity.type
_entity.pdbx_description
1 polymer ?
#
loop_
_entity_poly.entity_id
_entity_poly.type
_entity_poly.pdbx_seq_one_letter_code
_entity_poly.pdbx_strand_id
1 'polypeptide(L)'
;RDTDGNVIASLDVDDVSSYGPETVTIVNARTDATYYYSVKDFTDRYDATSTKMSESGANVKVYQGSVLVKEYNVPLNQAGYIWNVFKIENGSVVDINNYNADETTMYGEYASEYNY
;
A
#
# COMPACT_ATOMS: atom_id res chain seq x y z
N ARG A 1 6.94 -16.22 -7.76
CA ARG A 1 6.79 -17.60 -7.25
C ARG A 1 7.78 -17.80 -6.11
N ASP A 2 7.49 -18.63 -5.11
CA ASP A 2 8.50 -19.02 -4.12
C ASP A 2 9.48 -20.06 -4.70
N THR A 3 10.46 -20.46 -3.90
CA THR A 3 11.46 -21.49 -4.22
C THR A 3 10.87 -22.87 -4.52
N ASP A 4 9.60 -23.09 -4.18
CA ASP A 4 8.87 -24.34 -4.41
C ASP A 4 7.91 -24.25 -5.60
N GLY A 5 7.92 -23.12 -6.33
CA GLY A 5 7.12 -22.93 -7.54
C GLY A 5 5.68 -22.48 -7.31
N ASN A 6 5.29 -22.14 -6.07
CA ASN A 6 3.96 -21.62 -5.76
C ASN A 6 3.82 -20.17 -6.24
N VAL A 7 2.65 -19.83 -6.78
CA VAL A 7 2.29 -18.44 -7.08
C VAL A 7 2.11 -17.70 -5.76
N ILE A 8 3.01 -16.76 -5.46
CA ILE A 8 2.98 -15.96 -4.21
C ILE A 8 2.18 -14.66 -4.36
N ALA A 9 1.99 -14.22 -5.60
CA ALA A 9 1.14 -13.09 -5.97
C ALA A 9 0.82 -13.21 -7.47
N SER A 10 -0.39 -12.83 -7.86
CA SER A 10 -0.78 -12.63 -9.25
C SER A 10 -1.41 -11.26 -9.40
N LEU A 11 -0.90 -10.47 -10.34
CA LEU A 11 -1.51 -9.22 -10.80
C LEU A 11 -2.44 -9.59 -11.97
N ASP A 12 -3.72 -9.26 -11.90
CA ASP A 12 -4.67 -9.58 -12.98
C ASP A 12 -4.78 -8.47 -14.03
N VAL A 13 -4.31 -7.26 -13.71
CA VAL A 13 -4.37 -6.10 -14.62
C VAL A 13 -3.07 -5.29 -14.57
N ASP A 14 -2.20 -5.48 -15.57
CA ASP A 14 -1.14 -4.52 -15.90
C ASP A 14 -1.72 -3.51 -16.92
N ASP A 15 -2.62 -2.63 -16.48
CA ASP A 15 -3.01 -1.44 -17.25
C ASP A 15 -2.29 -0.22 -16.69
N VAL A 16 -1.09 0.02 -17.19
CA VAL A 16 -0.25 1.19 -16.89
C VAL A 16 -0.78 2.48 -17.53
N SER A 17 -1.90 2.45 -18.25
CA SER A 17 -2.39 3.55 -19.08
C SER A 17 -3.76 4.13 -18.71
N SER A 18 -4.45 3.58 -17.70
CA SER A 18 -5.85 3.91 -17.40
C SER A 18 -6.13 4.19 -15.92
N TYR A 19 -7.22 4.94 -15.67
CA TYR A 19 -7.81 5.08 -14.33
C TYR A 19 -8.79 3.92 -14.10
N GLY A 20 -8.45 3.01 -13.20
CA GLY A 20 -9.30 1.91 -12.78
C GLY A 20 -8.78 1.32 -11.47
N PRO A 21 -9.61 0.57 -10.73
CA PRO A 21 -9.19 -0.06 -9.48
C PRO A 21 -8.05 -1.07 -9.70
N GLU A 22 -6.87 -0.83 -9.13
CA GLU A 22 -5.75 -1.77 -9.14
C GLU A 22 -5.96 -2.89 -8.12
N THR A 23 -6.10 -4.14 -8.60
CA THR A 23 -6.31 -5.31 -7.73
C THR A 23 -5.01 -6.09 -7.53
N VAL A 24 -4.57 -6.24 -6.28
CA VAL A 24 -3.40 -7.06 -5.90
C VAL A 24 -3.87 -8.30 -5.17
N THR A 25 -3.61 -9.49 -5.73
CA THR A 25 -3.92 -10.78 -5.08
C THR A 25 -2.66 -11.41 -4.54
N ILE A 26 -2.62 -11.62 -3.22
CA ILE A 26 -1.57 -12.41 -2.54
C ILE A 26 -2.13 -13.80 -2.29
N VAL A 27 -1.54 -14.81 -2.93
CA VAL A 27 -1.91 -16.22 -2.74
C VAL A 27 -0.83 -16.83 -1.84
N ASN A 28 -1.23 -17.33 -0.67
CA ASN A 28 -0.32 -17.85 0.37
C ASN A 28 0.63 -16.79 0.95
N ALA A 29 0.08 -15.77 1.62
CA ALA A 29 0.87 -14.86 2.44
C ALA A 29 1.69 -15.67 3.45
N ARG A 30 3.01 -15.65 3.31
CA ARG A 30 3.89 -16.43 4.17
C ARG A 30 3.83 -15.90 5.61
N THR A 31 3.89 -16.79 6.57
CA THR A 31 3.91 -16.41 7.99
C THR A 31 5.28 -15.93 8.46
N ASP A 32 6.33 -16.17 7.69
CA ASP A 32 7.72 -15.75 7.99
C ASP A 32 8.15 -14.50 7.20
N ALA A 33 7.21 -13.80 6.57
CA ALA A 33 7.48 -12.59 5.80
C ALA A 33 6.54 -11.45 6.18
N THR A 34 7.02 -10.23 6.03
CA THR A 34 6.23 -9.00 6.16
C THR A 34 6.01 -8.40 4.77
N TYR A 35 4.77 -8.09 4.45
CA TYR A 35 4.38 -7.46 3.19
C TYR A 35 3.83 -6.07 3.48
N TYR A 36 4.30 -5.05 2.76
CA TYR A 36 3.78 -3.68 2.89
C TYR A 36 2.92 -3.35 1.67
N TYR A 37 1.79 -2.69 1.90
CA TYR A 37 0.93 -2.18 0.85
C TYR A 37 0.81 -0.66 0.99
N SER A 38 1.26 0.03 -0.07
CA SER A 38 1.26 1.48 -0.13
C SER A 38 0.73 1.95 -1.49
N VAL A 39 0.03 3.08 -1.49
CA VAL A 39 -0.40 3.79 -2.70
C VAL A 39 0.57 4.93 -2.94
N LYS A 40 1.02 5.09 -4.19
CA LYS A 40 1.93 6.16 -4.59
C LYS A 40 1.29 6.98 -5.71
N ASP A 41 1.24 8.29 -5.52
CA ASP A 41 0.92 9.23 -6.57
C ASP A 41 2.15 9.45 -7.44
N PHE A 42 2.19 8.76 -8.59
CA PHE A 42 3.31 8.89 -9.52
C PHE A 42 3.30 10.24 -10.26
N THR A 43 2.15 10.88 -10.42
CA THR A 43 2.05 12.16 -11.14
C THR A 43 2.74 13.25 -10.34
N ASP A 44 2.46 13.33 -9.04
CA ASP A 44 2.96 14.39 -8.16
C ASP A 44 4.17 13.96 -7.30
N ARG A 45 4.84 12.86 -7.69
CA ARG A 45 5.93 12.20 -6.91
C ARG A 45 7.16 13.06 -6.57
N TYR A 46 7.32 14.24 -7.16
CA TYR A 46 8.44 15.15 -6.87
C TYR A 46 8.02 16.36 -6.02
N ASP A 47 6.74 16.46 -5.67
CA ASP A 47 6.20 17.52 -4.82
C ASP A 47 5.80 16.94 -3.46
N ALA A 48 6.73 17.04 -2.50
CA ALA A 48 6.50 16.63 -1.12
C ALA A 48 5.37 17.42 -0.42
N THR A 49 4.94 18.54 -1.01
CA THR A 49 3.87 19.40 -0.47
C THR A 49 2.53 19.18 -1.16
N SER A 50 2.46 18.34 -2.20
CA SER A 50 1.22 18.06 -2.92
C SER A 50 0.16 17.44 -2.00
N THR A 51 -1.08 17.90 -2.14
CA THR A 51 -2.26 17.35 -1.45
C THR A 51 -3.13 16.50 -2.37
N LYS A 52 -2.74 16.33 -3.64
CA LYS A 52 -3.59 15.77 -4.69
C LYS A 52 -4.08 14.36 -4.41
N MET A 53 -3.20 13.48 -3.93
CA MET A 53 -3.63 12.15 -3.52
C MET A 53 -4.59 12.16 -2.33
N SER A 54 -4.47 13.09 -1.38
CA SER A 54 -5.38 13.20 -0.24
C SER A 54 -6.78 13.68 -0.68
N GLU A 55 -6.85 14.41 -1.78
CA GLU A 55 -8.07 14.93 -2.41
C GLU A 55 -8.70 13.91 -3.39
N SER A 56 -8.00 12.81 -3.70
CA SER A 56 -8.43 11.85 -4.73
C SER A 56 -9.67 11.04 -4.37
N GLY A 57 -9.96 10.90 -3.07
CA GLY A 57 -10.99 9.98 -2.60
C GLY A 57 -10.62 8.50 -2.74
N ALA A 58 -9.33 8.17 -2.90
CA ALA A 58 -8.86 6.79 -2.99
C ALA A 58 -9.32 5.94 -1.80
N ASN A 59 -9.63 4.69 -2.08
CA ASN A 59 -10.18 3.72 -1.14
C ASN A 59 -9.55 2.35 -1.39
N VAL A 60 -9.10 1.68 -0.32
CA VAL A 60 -8.49 0.36 -0.36
C VAL A 60 -9.36 -0.60 0.44
N LYS A 61 -9.85 -1.65 -0.22
CA LYS A 61 -10.62 -2.74 0.40
C LYS A 61 -9.80 -4.01 0.41
N VAL A 62 -9.63 -4.60 1.59
CA VAL A 62 -8.87 -5.83 1.77
C VAL A 62 -9.83 -6.98 2.03
N TYR A 63 -9.70 -8.03 1.22
CA TYR A 63 -10.54 -9.22 1.30
C TYR A 63 -9.71 -10.44 1.70
N GLN A 64 -10.29 -11.31 2.54
CA GLN A 64 -9.79 -12.65 2.80
C GLN A 64 -10.80 -13.66 2.23
N GLY A 65 -10.46 -14.28 1.09
CA GLY A 65 -11.44 -14.97 0.27
C GLY A 65 -12.50 -13.98 -0.24
N SER A 66 -13.77 -14.21 0.07
CA SER A 66 -14.88 -13.31 -0.29
C SER A 66 -15.27 -12.32 0.82
N VAL A 67 -14.61 -12.39 1.98
CA VAL A 67 -14.95 -11.57 3.15
C VAL A 67 -14.13 -10.29 3.16
N LEU A 68 -14.80 -9.13 3.20
CA LEU A 68 -14.14 -7.85 3.46
C LEU A 68 -13.65 -7.82 4.91
N VAL A 69 -12.34 -7.70 5.10
CA VAL A 69 -11.72 -7.69 6.45
C VAL A 69 -11.28 -6.29 6.88
N LYS A 70 -10.92 -5.43 5.93
CA LYS A 70 -10.54 -4.03 6.19
C LYS A 70 -10.95 -3.14 5.02
N GLU A 71 -11.25 -1.88 5.33
CA GLU A 71 -11.46 -0.82 4.36
C GLU A 71 -10.77 0.45 4.86
N TYR A 72 -9.96 1.07 4.00
CA TYR A 72 -9.22 2.29 4.31
C TYR A 72 -9.58 3.36 3.29
N ASN A 73 -9.87 4.56 3.77
CA ASN A 73 -10.00 5.74 2.92
C ASN A 73 -8.70 6.53 3.01
N VAL A 74 -8.30 7.14 1.90
CA VAL A 74 -7.12 8.01 1.88
C VAL A 74 -7.30 9.12 2.94
N PRO A 75 -6.30 9.34 3.81
CA PRO A 75 -6.36 10.42 4.79
C PRO A 75 -6.50 11.77 4.09
N LEU A 76 -7.46 12.58 4.53
CA LEU A 76 -7.70 13.91 3.97
C LEU A 76 -6.71 14.95 4.50
N ASN A 77 -6.49 16.01 3.72
CA ASN A 77 -5.68 17.18 4.09
C ASN A 77 -4.24 16.80 4.47
N GLN A 78 -3.64 15.85 3.75
CA GLN A 78 -2.25 15.43 3.96
C GLN A 78 -1.37 15.88 2.81
N ALA A 79 -0.18 16.35 3.13
CA ALA A 79 0.87 16.64 2.16
C ALA A 79 1.74 15.40 1.94
N GLY A 80 2.07 15.12 0.69
CA GLY A 80 2.90 13.99 0.28
C GLY A 80 2.25 13.16 -0.83
N TYR A 81 3.02 12.21 -1.32
CA TYR A 81 2.66 11.40 -2.49
C TYR A 81 2.72 9.89 -2.19
N ILE A 82 2.89 9.49 -0.93
CA ILE A 82 2.88 8.10 -0.47
C ILE A 82 1.88 7.93 0.67
N TRP A 83 0.99 6.96 0.52
CA TRP A 83 0.07 6.52 1.55
C TRP A 83 0.38 5.07 1.90
N ASN A 84 0.98 4.85 3.06
CA ASN A 84 1.24 3.53 3.62
C ASN A 84 -0.05 3.02 4.28
N VAL A 85 -0.69 2.02 3.69
CA VAL A 85 -2.07 1.64 4.03
C VAL A 85 -2.07 0.61 5.16
N PHE A 86 -1.44 -0.54 4.90
CA PHE A 86 -1.35 -1.66 5.86
C PHE A 86 -0.10 -2.48 5.58
N LYS A 87 0.25 -3.34 6.54
CA LYS A 87 1.16 -4.46 6.31
C LYS A 87 0.48 -5.79 6.62
N ILE A 88 0.99 -6.87 6.06
CA ILE A 88 0.68 -8.23 6.48
C ILE A 88 1.89 -8.76 7.22
N GLU A 89 1.68 -9.20 8.45
CA GLU A 89 2.73 -9.78 9.31
C GLU A 89 2.15 -11.00 10.00
N ASN A 90 2.87 -12.13 9.94
CA ASN A 90 2.39 -13.42 10.46
C ASN A 90 1.00 -13.81 9.91
N GLY A 91 0.74 -13.50 8.63
CA GLY A 91 -0.54 -13.76 7.96
C GLY A 91 -1.72 -12.87 8.40
N SER A 92 -1.48 -11.86 9.26
CA SER A 92 -2.51 -10.94 9.76
C SER A 92 -2.32 -9.55 9.18
N VAL A 93 -3.43 -8.88 8.84
CA VAL A 93 -3.43 -7.47 8.41
C VAL A 93 -3.21 -6.57 9.63
N VAL A 94 -2.20 -5.72 9.57
CA VAL A 94 -1.85 -4.72 10.58
C VAL A 94 -2.00 -3.33 9.96
N ASP A 95 -2.78 -2.49 10.62
CA ASP A 95 -3.05 -1.13 10.16
C ASP A 95 -1.78 -0.28 10.23
N ILE A 96 -1.53 0.53 9.19
CA ILE A 96 -0.49 1.58 9.18
C ILE A 96 -1.16 2.94 9.02
N ASN A 97 -1.90 3.11 7.93
CA ASN A 97 -2.64 4.31 7.55
C ASN A 97 -1.89 5.63 7.77
N ASN A 98 -0.68 5.72 7.20
CA ASN A 98 0.25 6.83 7.41
C ASN A 98 0.66 7.48 6.07
N TYR A 99 0.98 8.77 6.08
CA TYR A 99 1.16 9.59 4.89
C TYR A 99 2.55 10.21 4.85
N ASN A 100 3.26 10.11 3.72
CA ASN A 100 4.67 10.50 3.61
C ASN A 100 5.02 11.06 2.22
N ALA A 101 6.21 11.66 2.15
CA ALA A 101 6.90 12.05 0.93
C ALA A 101 8.28 11.34 0.78
N ASP A 102 8.52 10.28 1.56
CA ASP A 102 9.73 9.48 1.56
C ASP A 102 9.43 8.05 1.05
N GLU A 103 9.96 7.72 -0.12
CA GLU A 103 9.77 6.43 -0.79
C GLU A 103 10.29 5.23 0.02
N THR A 104 11.26 5.44 0.90
CA THR A 104 11.81 4.35 1.73
C THR A 104 10.75 3.79 2.68
N THR A 105 9.80 4.62 3.11
CA THR A 105 8.70 4.22 4.00
C THR A 105 7.78 3.16 3.40
N MET A 106 7.74 3.03 2.07
CA MET A 106 6.96 1.99 1.38
C MET A 106 7.51 0.58 1.66
N TYR A 107 8.78 0.47 2.05
CA TYR A 107 9.46 -0.79 2.34
C TYR A 107 9.54 -1.10 3.84
N GLY A 108 8.85 -0.31 4.67
CA GLY A 108 8.94 -0.41 6.12
C GLY A 108 10.18 0.25 6.72
N GLU A 109 10.98 0.95 5.90
CA GLU A 109 12.06 1.80 6.35
C GLU A 109 11.47 3.15 6.77
N TYR A 110 10.89 3.18 7.96
CA TYR A 110 10.53 4.44 8.58
C TYR A 110 11.82 5.06 9.12
N ALA A 111 12.20 6.24 8.61
CA ALA A 111 13.27 7.02 9.20
C ALA A 111 13.02 7.09 10.71
N SER A 112 13.95 6.57 11.52
CA SER A 112 13.87 6.73 12.97
C SER A 112 13.72 8.23 13.22
N GLU A 113 12.55 8.66 13.70
CA GLU A 113 12.29 10.05 14.02
C GLU A 113 13.49 10.54 14.83
N TYR A 114 14.27 11.44 14.24
CA TYR A 114 15.25 12.23 14.98
C TYR A 114 14.43 13.06 15.96
N ASN A 115 14.26 12.50 17.17
CA ASN A 115 13.77 13.24 18.32
C ASN A 115 14.79 14.36 18.55
N TYR A 116 14.39 15.59 18.25
CA TYR A 116 15.11 16.80 18.65
C TYR A 116 14.51 17.36 19.94
#